data_AF-A0A1Y3NL68-F1
#
_entry.id   AF-A0A1Y3NL68-F1
#
_cell.length_a   1.000
_cell.length_b   1.000
_cell.length_c   1.000
_cell.angle_alpha   90.00
_cell.angle_beta   90.00
_cell.angle_gamma   90.00
#
_symmetry.space_group_name_H-M   'P 1'
#
loop_
_entity.id
_entity.type
_entity.pdbx_description
1 polymer ?
#
loop_
_entity_poly.entity_id
_entity_poly.type
_entity_poly.pdbx_seq_one_letter_code
_entity_poly.pdbx_strand_id
1 'polypeptide(L)'
;MFYKNLYINTAILSLLYVFVYCDNNVDFTYSQYNVEEVKKIYIVDSCNTVADCPSPAIGCGKETERDSLHCIYPEYACSGKNKCYSLNTSKNYNYFMDDDENTTYTALDANNKEKKIIAKSCNTSKDFDRNYDGKIDTCSTAKCNSNDECLSNKCVSGICLINKTSPTYHCKVSGPYYSCNQLLDEHCVSDSGCASFKCHESDYICVKEFPPEKEESSPSSSSYTIYIIIGLVVLILIILTLLCCFKFKKNSGKTKNSNFISSV
;
A
#
# COMPACT_ATOMS: atom_id res chain seq x y z
N MET A 1 5.84 -43.58 -20.19
CA MET A 1 6.31 -42.26 -20.68
C MET A 1 5.41 -41.09 -20.28
N PHE A 2 4.09 -41.26 -20.10
CA PHE A 2 3.16 -40.18 -19.73
C PHE A 2 3.42 -39.48 -18.38
N TYR A 3 3.97 -40.18 -17.38
CA TYR A 3 4.23 -39.59 -16.05
C TYR A 3 5.33 -38.52 -16.02
N LYS A 4 6.25 -38.50 -16.99
CA LYS A 4 7.31 -37.47 -17.04
C LYS A 4 6.78 -36.11 -17.51
N ASN A 5 5.79 -36.08 -18.40
CA ASN A 5 5.21 -34.82 -18.89
C ASN A 5 4.30 -34.14 -17.87
N LEU A 6 3.64 -34.91 -16.99
CA LEU A 6 2.77 -34.34 -15.97
C LEU A 6 3.55 -33.58 -14.89
N TYR A 7 4.72 -34.10 -14.48
CA TYR A 7 5.55 -33.50 -13.44
C TYR A 7 6.18 -32.16 -13.87
N ILE A 8 6.57 -32.06 -15.16
CA ILE A 8 7.16 -30.85 -15.73
C ILE A 8 6.12 -29.72 -15.78
N ASN A 9 4.88 -30.01 -16.17
CA ASN A 9 3.83 -29.00 -16.23
C ASN A 9 3.43 -28.48 -14.83
N THR A 10 3.40 -29.33 -13.80
CA THR A 10 3.14 -28.87 -12.42
C THR A 10 4.27 -28.02 -11.85
N ALA A 11 5.53 -28.34 -12.16
CA ALA A 11 6.68 -27.56 -11.70
C ALA A 11 6.71 -26.16 -12.36
N ILE A 12 6.41 -26.08 -13.66
CA ILE A 12 6.32 -24.81 -14.39
C ILE A 12 5.16 -23.96 -13.85
N LEU A 13 3.99 -24.56 -13.57
CA LEU A 13 2.87 -23.84 -12.97
C LEU A 13 3.22 -23.30 -11.57
N SER A 14 3.92 -24.09 -10.74
CA SER A 14 4.36 -23.63 -9.42
C SER A 14 5.42 -22.52 -9.51
N LEU A 15 6.33 -22.58 -10.48
CA LEU A 15 7.32 -21.53 -10.72
C LEU A 15 6.65 -20.23 -11.19
N LEU A 16 5.70 -20.32 -12.12
CA LEU A 16 4.91 -19.16 -12.56
C LEU A 16 4.10 -18.55 -11.40
N TYR A 17 3.57 -19.37 -10.49
CA TYR A 17 2.87 -18.89 -9.29
C TYR A 17 3.80 -18.16 -8.31
N VAL A 18 5.06 -18.57 -8.22
CA VAL A 18 6.07 -17.89 -7.37
C VAL A 18 6.51 -16.56 -7.99
N PHE A 19 6.69 -16.48 -9.31
CA PHE A 19 7.05 -15.21 -9.96
C PHE A 19 5.95 -14.16 -9.95
N VAL A 20 4.68 -14.56 -9.91
CA VAL A 20 3.54 -13.63 -9.81
C VAL A 20 3.39 -13.03 -8.39
N TYR A 21 4.00 -13.64 -7.36
CA TYR A 21 3.86 -13.17 -5.96
C TYR A 21 5.02 -12.30 -5.45
N CYS A 22 6.00 -11.97 -6.30
CA CYS A 22 7.04 -11.00 -5.97
C CYS A 22 6.64 -9.58 -6.42
N ASP A 23 5.40 -9.18 -6.14
CA ASP A 23 5.06 -7.75 -6.17
C ASP A 23 5.84 -7.12 -5.02
N ASN A 24 6.92 -6.41 -5.36
CA ASN A 24 7.72 -5.71 -4.37
C ASN A 24 6.77 -4.76 -3.65
N ASN A 25 6.66 -4.91 -2.33
CA ASN A 25 5.75 -4.16 -1.45
C ASN A 25 6.19 -2.69 -1.28
N VAL A 26 6.60 -2.04 -2.37
CA VAL A 26 6.99 -0.63 -2.42
C VAL A 26 5.74 0.22 -2.23
N ASP A 27 5.76 1.06 -1.20
CA ASP A 27 4.73 2.04 -0.89
C ASP A 27 4.89 3.31 -1.75
N PHE A 28 6.15 3.73 -1.90
CA PHE A 28 6.52 5.00 -2.53
C PHE A 28 7.54 4.80 -3.63
N THR A 29 7.36 5.49 -4.75
CA THR A 29 8.39 5.58 -5.79
C THR A 29 8.83 7.02 -5.92
N TYR A 30 10.15 7.26 -5.99
CA TYR A 30 10.68 8.59 -6.24
C TYR A 30 10.06 9.22 -7.48
N SER A 31 9.65 10.48 -7.36
CA SER A 31 9.14 11.27 -8.47
C SER A 31 10.10 12.40 -8.80
N GLN A 32 10.26 12.69 -10.09
CA GLN A 32 10.99 13.87 -10.55
C GLN A 32 10.24 15.19 -10.33
N TYR A 33 8.98 15.17 -9.87
CA TYR A 33 8.19 16.38 -9.65
C TYR A 33 8.37 16.92 -8.23
N ASN A 34 8.38 18.25 -8.09
CA ASN A 34 8.14 18.94 -6.81
C ASN A 34 6.66 19.35 -6.70
N VAL A 35 6.26 19.88 -5.53
CA VAL A 35 4.85 20.24 -5.26
C VAL A 35 4.25 21.23 -6.28
N GLU A 36 5.05 22.21 -6.74
CA GLU A 36 4.58 23.23 -7.69
C GLU A 36 4.51 22.69 -9.12
N GLU A 37 5.30 21.68 -9.45
CA GLU A 37 5.21 20.94 -10.71
C GLU A 37 3.97 20.04 -10.71
N VAL A 38 3.70 19.32 -9.60
CA VAL A 38 2.52 18.45 -9.45
C VAL A 38 1.22 19.24 -9.63
N LYS A 39 1.09 20.43 -9.02
CA LYS A 39 -0.09 21.30 -9.17
C LYS A 39 -0.38 21.72 -10.61
N LYS A 40 0.62 21.72 -11.49
CA LYS A 40 0.49 22.14 -12.90
C LYS A 40 0.18 20.99 -13.85
N ILE A 41 0.16 19.76 -13.35
CA ILE A 41 -0.18 18.58 -14.15
C ILE A 41 -1.67 18.67 -14.50
N TYR A 42 -1.95 18.69 -15.81
CA TYR A 42 -3.31 18.68 -16.33
C TYR A 42 -3.83 17.24 -16.41
N ILE A 43 -5.02 17.02 -15.87
CA ILE A 43 -5.66 15.72 -15.78
C ILE A 43 -6.60 15.52 -16.97
N VAL A 44 -6.30 14.50 -17.77
CA VAL A 44 -7.20 13.99 -18.81
C VAL A 44 -8.11 12.94 -18.20
N ASP A 45 -9.43 13.20 -18.20
CA ASP A 45 -10.42 12.35 -17.53
C ASP A 45 -10.83 11.12 -18.35
N SER A 46 -10.70 11.13 -19.68
CA SER A 46 -11.15 10.01 -20.53
C SER A 46 -10.01 9.38 -21.32
N CYS A 47 -10.03 8.06 -21.44
CA CYS A 47 -9.08 7.31 -22.28
C CYS A 47 -9.76 6.09 -22.90
N ASN A 48 -9.20 5.56 -24.00
CA ASN A 48 -9.54 4.22 -24.49
C ASN A 48 -8.41 3.23 -24.14
N THR A 49 -7.17 3.73 -24.13
CA THR A 49 -5.96 2.98 -23.82
C THR A 49 -5.01 3.81 -22.97
N VAL A 50 -3.99 3.18 -22.39
CA VAL A 50 -2.94 3.87 -21.65
C VAL A 50 -2.20 4.91 -22.51
N ALA A 51 -2.12 4.71 -23.83
CA ALA A 51 -1.44 5.65 -24.72
C ALA A 51 -2.17 7.01 -24.86
N ASP A 52 -3.46 7.05 -24.51
CA ASP A 52 -4.25 8.29 -24.52
C ASP A 52 -3.98 9.15 -23.27
N CYS A 53 -3.34 8.56 -22.25
CA CYS A 53 -3.09 9.21 -20.97
C CYS A 53 -1.73 9.92 -20.95
N PRO A 54 -1.69 11.23 -20.69
CA PRO A 54 -0.42 11.94 -20.58
C PRO A 54 0.36 11.51 -19.34
N SER A 55 1.68 11.66 -19.38
CA SER A 55 2.51 11.52 -18.18
C SER A 55 2.03 12.52 -17.12
N PRO A 56 1.86 12.12 -15.85
CA PRO A 56 2.35 10.88 -15.23
C PRO A 56 1.26 9.82 -14.96
N ALA A 57 0.21 9.75 -15.78
CA ALA A 57 -0.79 8.70 -15.64
C ALA A 57 -0.12 7.31 -15.66
N ILE A 58 -0.57 6.45 -14.75
CA ILE A 58 -0.05 5.08 -14.58
C ILE A 58 -0.94 4.03 -15.23
N GLY A 59 -2.14 4.41 -15.67
CA GLY A 59 -3.11 3.47 -16.23
C GLY A 59 -4.29 4.14 -16.91
N CYS A 60 -5.10 3.32 -17.56
CA CYS A 60 -6.42 3.65 -18.08
C CYS A 60 -7.36 2.57 -17.56
N GLY A 61 -8.35 2.94 -16.76
CA GLY A 61 -9.20 1.99 -16.04
C GLY A 61 -10.64 2.44 -15.91
N LYS A 62 -11.50 1.52 -15.49
CA LYS A 62 -12.92 1.77 -15.27
C LYS A 62 -13.18 1.95 -13.77
N GLU A 63 -13.89 3.02 -13.40
CA GLU A 63 -14.36 3.19 -12.02
C GLU A 63 -15.64 2.37 -11.85
N THR A 64 -15.83 1.70 -10.71
CA THR A 64 -16.98 0.80 -10.49
C THR A 64 -18.33 1.46 -10.77
N GLU A 65 -18.42 2.78 -10.61
CA GLU A 65 -19.64 3.57 -10.75
C GLU A 65 -19.80 4.23 -12.13
N ARG A 66 -18.75 4.30 -12.95
CA ARG A 66 -18.78 4.96 -14.26
C ARG A 66 -18.61 3.95 -15.39
N ASP A 67 -19.44 4.10 -16.43
CA ASP A 67 -19.31 3.25 -17.62
C ASP A 67 -18.14 3.64 -18.54
N SER A 68 -17.52 4.80 -18.32
CA SER A 68 -16.39 5.31 -19.09
C SER A 68 -15.03 4.93 -18.49
N LEU A 69 -14.06 4.68 -19.37
CA LEU A 69 -12.65 4.53 -19.03
C LEU A 69 -12.02 5.89 -18.77
N HIS A 70 -11.22 5.99 -17.70
CA HIS A 70 -10.52 7.20 -17.28
C HIS A 70 -9.05 6.93 -16.99
N CYS A 71 -8.23 7.96 -17.15
CA CYS A 71 -6.81 7.85 -16.83
C CYS A 71 -6.62 7.81 -15.31
N ILE A 72 -5.82 6.85 -14.85
CA ILE A 72 -5.48 6.69 -13.45
C ILE A 72 -4.17 7.43 -13.22
N TYR A 73 -4.19 8.39 -12.30
CA TYR A 73 -3.01 9.14 -11.91
C TYR A 73 -2.60 8.77 -10.48
N PRO A 74 -1.29 8.75 -10.17
CA PRO A 74 -0.84 8.47 -8.83
C PRO A 74 -1.10 9.68 -7.92
N GLU A 75 -1.24 9.43 -6.64
CA GLU A 75 -1.14 10.48 -5.62
C GLU A 75 0.33 10.76 -5.29
N TYR A 76 0.60 11.91 -4.68
CA TYR A 76 1.96 12.29 -4.28
C TYR A 76 2.07 12.67 -2.81
N ALA A 77 3.17 12.26 -2.18
CA ALA A 77 3.64 12.77 -0.90
C ALA A 77 4.87 13.66 -1.15
N CYS A 78 4.77 14.93 -0.82
CA CYS A 78 5.78 15.95 -1.14
C CYS A 78 6.34 16.59 0.14
N SER A 79 7.56 17.12 0.05
CA SER A 79 8.25 17.83 1.12
C SER A 79 8.74 19.19 0.64
N GLY A 80 7.92 20.23 0.78
CA GLY A 80 8.22 21.60 0.36
C GLY A 80 8.85 21.70 -1.03
N LYS A 81 10.09 22.21 -1.09
CA LYS A 81 10.85 22.38 -2.35
C LYS A 81 11.53 21.10 -2.83
N ASN A 82 11.55 20.05 -2.01
CA ASN A 82 12.12 18.78 -2.39
C ASN A 82 11.21 18.04 -3.37
N LYS A 83 11.76 16.99 -3.95
CA LYS A 83 11.06 16.10 -4.86
C LYS A 83 10.02 15.26 -4.10
N CYS A 84 8.94 14.94 -4.78
CA CYS A 84 7.83 14.16 -4.25
C CYS A 84 8.08 12.65 -4.42
N TYR A 85 7.27 11.85 -3.74
CA TYR A 85 7.13 10.42 -4.00
C TYR A 85 5.75 10.16 -4.58
N SER A 86 5.66 9.40 -5.67
CA SER A 86 4.40 8.87 -6.17
C SER A 86 3.99 7.65 -5.37
N LEU A 87 2.71 7.54 -5.10
CA LEU A 87 2.17 6.46 -4.30
C LEU A 87 1.70 5.29 -5.15
N ASN A 88 1.89 4.10 -4.59
CA ASN A 88 1.36 2.90 -5.19
C ASN A 88 -0.17 2.86 -5.03
N THR A 89 -0.90 2.93 -6.14
CA THR A 89 -2.38 3.00 -6.15
C THR A 89 -3.06 1.72 -5.68
N SER A 90 -2.34 0.61 -5.54
CA SER A 90 -2.86 -0.61 -4.89
C SER A 90 -3.02 -0.44 -3.37
N LYS A 91 -2.36 0.56 -2.77
CA LYS A 91 -2.44 0.86 -1.34
C LYS A 91 -3.37 2.04 -1.12
N ASN A 92 -4.28 1.92 -0.17
CA ASN A 92 -5.21 2.98 0.20
C ASN A 92 -4.41 4.11 0.91
N TYR A 93 -4.65 5.39 0.59
CA TYR A 93 -3.92 6.50 1.22
C TYR A 93 -4.36 6.82 2.65
N ASN A 94 -5.54 6.37 3.07
CA ASN A 94 -6.03 6.63 4.44
C ASN A 94 -5.01 6.23 5.53
N TYR A 95 -4.04 5.37 5.19
CA TYR A 95 -2.86 5.07 6.00
C TYR A 95 -2.14 6.31 6.56
N PHE A 96 -1.91 7.39 5.81
CA PHE A 96 -1.23 8.58 6.36
C PHE A 96 -2.01 9.25 7.50
N MET A 97 -3.33 9.08 7.52
CA MET A 97 -4.22 9.62 8.54
C MET A 97 -4.43 8.62 9.69
N ASP A 98 -4.09 7.35 9.47
CA ASP A 98 -4.23 6.23 10.39
C ASP A 98 -2.87 5.73 10.93
N ASP A 99 -1.77 6.37 10.56
CA ASP A 99 -0.41 5.98 10.95
C ASP A 99 -0.25 5.92 12.46
N ASP A 100 0.09 4.73 12.94
CA ASP A 100 0.51 4.54 14.31
C ASP A 100 1.94 5.08 14.52
N GLU A 101 2.37 5.09 15.79
CA GLU A 101 3.69 5.56 16.18
C GLU A 101 4.85 4.73 15.60
N ASN A 102 4.61 3.59 14.97
CA ASN A 102 5.64 2.68 14.46
C ASN A 102 5.57 2.47 12.95
N THR A 103 4.67 3.17 12.26
CA THR A 103 4.46 2.95 10.83
C THR A 103 5.65 3.48 10.04
N THR A 104 6.21 2.58 9.22
CA THR A 104 7.31 2.87 8.30
C THR A 104 6.96 2.32 6.94
N TYR A 105 7.46 2.99 5.92
CA TYR A 105 7.17 2.63 4.55
C TYR A 105 8.44 2.37 3.76
N THR A 106 8.30 1.58 2.70
CA THR A 106 9.37 1.30 1.74
C THR A 106 9.23 2.24 0.55
N ALA A 107 10.26 3.03 0.31
CA ALA A 107 10.35 3.94 -0.83
C ALA A 107 11.50 3.54 -1.76
N LEU A 108 11.32 3.71 -3.07
CA LEU A 108 12.42 3.69 -4.02
C LEU A 108 13.00 5.10 -4.14
N ASP A 109 14.33 5.22 -4.05
CA ASP A 109 15.05 6.46 -4.35
C ASP A 109 15.21 6.69 -5.87
N ALA A 110 15.89 7.77 -6.25
CA ALA A 110 16.12 8.12 -7.66
C ALA A 110 16.96 7.08 -8.45
N ASN A 111 17.63 6.16 -7.75
CA ASN A 111 18.43 5.07 -8.34
C ASN A 111 17.69 3.72 -8.26
N ASN A 112 16.39 3.72 -7.97
CA ASN A 112 15.58 2.53 -7.72
C ASN A 112 16.11 1.65 -6.57
N LYS A 113 16.79 2.26 -5.59
CA LYS A 113 17.19 1.56 -4.38
C LYS A 113 16.12 1.75 -3.31
N GLU A 114 15.74 0.64 -2.69
CA GLU A 114 14.83 0.67 -1.56
C GLU A 114 15.46 1.40 -0.37
N LYS A 115 14.64 2.24 0.25
CA LYS A 115 14.93 2.93 1.49
C LYS A 115 13.68 3.01 2.35
N LYS A 116 13.90 3.19 3.64
CA LYS A 116 12.84 3.44 4.60
C LYS A 116 12.42 4.91 4.54
N ILE A 117 11.12 5.17 4.62
CA ILE A 117 10.58 6.51 4.81
C ILE A 117 9.49 6.51 5.90
N ILE A 118 9.42 7.60 6.65
CA ILE A 118 8.49 7.84 7.74
C ILE A 118 7.69 9.08 7.33
N ALA A 119 6.41 8.90 7.07
CA ALA A 119 5.52 9.95 6.62
C ALA A 119 5.10 10.90 7.74
N LYS A 120 4.70 10.32 8.89
CA LYS A 120 4.28 11.05 10.09
C LYS A 120 5.40 11.95 10.61
N SER A 121 5.05 13.19 10.94
CA SER A 121 5.98 14.19 11.47
C SER A 121 5.36 14.95 12.63
N CYS A 122 6.15 15.20 13.66
CA CYS A 122 5.71 15.77 14.92
C CYS A 122 5.86 17.28 15.01
N ASN A 123 4.82 17.97 15.47
CA ASN A 123 4.90 19.37 15.82
C ASN A 123 5.38 19.57 17.27
N THR A 124 6.63 20.00 17.44
CA THR A 124 7.24 20.23 18.76
C THR A 124 7.01 21.62 19.34
N SER A 125 6.31 22.53 18.63
CA SER A 125 6.03 23.86 19.19
C SER A 125 4.94 23.87 20.27
N LYS A 126 4.48 22.70 20.72
CA LYS A 126 3.55 22.57 21.83
C LYS A 126 4.13 21.68 22.91
N ASP A 127 4.12 22.22 24.13
CA ASP A 127 4.11 21.43 25.35
C ASP A 127 2.82 20.59 25.33
N PHE A 128 2.92 19.33 24.90
CA PHE A 128 1.93 18.24 25.04
C PHE A 128 0.51 18.70 25.38
N ASP A 129 -0.21 19.27 24.41
CA ASP A 129 -1.64 19.46 24.60
C ASP A 129 -2.30 18.08 24.57
N ARG A 130 -3.10 17.84 25.60
CA ARG A 130 -3.85 16.60 25.75
C ARG A 130 -4.67 16.38 24.48
N ASN A 131 -4.70 15.15 23.98
CA ASN A 131 -5.71 14.72 23.02
C ASN A 131 -7.10 15.21 23.46
N TYR A 132 -8.04 15.30 22.52
CA TYR A 132 -9.42 15.69 22.78
C TYR A 132 -10.10 14.81 23.88
N ASP A 133 -9.51 13.66 24.21
CA ASP A 133 -9.88 12.73 25.30
C ASP A 133 -9.18 12.97 26.65
N GLY A 134 -8.29 13.96 26.75
CA GLY A 134 -7.51 14.25 27.96
C GLY A 134 -6.21 13.47 28.13
N LYS A 135 -5.81 12.58 27.19
CA LYS A 135 -4.53 11.86 27.25
C LYS A 135 -3.38 12.71 26.72
N ILE A 136 -2.24 12.66 27.37
CA ILE A 136 -0.99 13.23 26.86
C ILE A 136 -0.63 12.45 25.60
N ASP A 137 -0.89 13.01 24.42
CA ASP A 137 -0.37 12.43 23.20
C ASP A 137 1.12 12.74 23.15
N THR A 138 1.92 11.73 23.44
CA THR A 138 3.36 11.88 23.26
C THR A 138 3.61 11.83 21.77
N CYS A 139 3.87 12.98 21.16
CA CYS A 139 4.12 13.03 19.73
C CYS A 139 5.24 12.04 19.38
N SER A 140 4.83 10.97 18.70
CA SER A 140 5.64 9.79 18.48
C SER A 140 5.48 9.34 17.04
N THR A 141 6.63 9.07 16.45
CA THR A 141 6.81 8.59 15.08
C THR A 141 7.68 7.36 15.12
N ALA A 142 7.70 6.61 14.03
CA ALA A 142 8.68 5.56 13.91
C ALA A 142 10.08 6.14 14.08
N LYS A 143 10.99 5.37 14.68
CA LYS A 143 12.33 5.86 15.01
C LYS A 143 13.10 6.18 13.72
N CYS A 144 13.53 7.42 13.54
CA CYS A 144 14.40 7.82 12.43
C CYS A 144 15.88 7.78 12.85
N ASN A 145 16.77 7.45 11.91
CA ASN A 145 18.23 7.54 12.15
C ASN A 145 18.88 8.75 11.45
N SER A 146 18.21 9.30 10.45
CA SER A 146 18.70 10.39 9.61
C SER A 146 17.54 11.19 9.02
N ASN A 147 17.83 12.41 8.55
CA ASN A 147 16.81 13.32 8.03
C ASN A 147 16.08 12.75 6.81
N ASP A 148 16.78 12.01 5.95
CA ASP A 148 16.25 11.43 4.71
C ASP A 148 15.30 10.24 4.93
N GLU A 149 15.24 9.68 6.15
CA GLU A 149 14.20 8.75 6.58
C GLU A 149 12.87 9.47 6.87
N CYS A 150 12.85 10.79 7.11
CA CYS A 150 11.64 11.54 7.39
C CYS A 150 11.13 12.25 6.14
N LEU A 151 9.82 12.17 5.86
CA LEU A 151 9.23 12.94 4.75
C LEU A 151 9.43 14.45 4.94
N SER A 152 9.38 14.95 6.18
CA SER A 152 9.71 16.34 6.51
C SER A 152 11.19 16.73 6.33
N ASN A 153 12.06 15.75 6.05
CA ASN A 153 13.50 15.89 5.99
C ASN A 153 14.12 16.43 7.30
N LYS A 154 13.54 16.04 8.46
CA LYS A 154 14.00 16.52 9.77
C LYS A 154 13.82 15.46 10.85
N CYS A 155 14.92 14.78 11.19
CA CYS A 155 15.02 13.81 12.26
C CYS A 155 15.75 14.43 13.46
N VAL A 156 15.10 14.49 14.62
CA VAL A 156 15.69 15.03 15.85
C VAL A 156 15.46 14.04 16.98
N SER A 157 16.53 13.59 17.62
CA SER A 157 16.48 12.63 18.73
C SER A 157 15.69 11.35 18.40
N GLY A 158 15.74 10.91 17.15
CA GLY A 158 15.05 9.70 16.68
C GLY A 158 13.58 9.91 16.31
N ILE A 159 13.07 11.14 16.30
CA ILE A 159 11.68 11.47 15.96
C ILE A 159 11.66 12.36 14.71
N CYS A 160 10.77 12.07 13.77
CA CYS A 160 10.54 12.93 12.61
C CYS A 160 9.75 14.16 13.06
N LEU A 161 10.31 15.36 12.89
CA LEU A 161 9.66 16.61 13.26
C LEU A 161 9.18 17.37 12.04
N ILE A 162 8.13 18.18 12.18
CA ILE A 162 7.72 19.10 11.12
C ILE A 162 8.86 20.06 10.76
N ASN A 163 8.93 20.38 9.48
CA ASN A 163 9.92 21.30 8.96
C ASN A 163 9.24 22.57 8.47
N LYS A 164 9.24 23.61 9.32
CA LYS A 164 8.56 24.89 9.05
C LYS A 164 9.00 25.57 7.74
N THR A 165 10.21 25.30 7.26
CA THR A 165 10.71 25.88 6.00
C THR A 165 10.39 25.02 4.77
N SER A 166 9.94 23.78 4.98
CA SER A 166 9.65 22.78 3.96
C SER A 166 8.49 21.88 4.41
N PRO A 167 7.25 22.41 4.49
CA PRO A 167 6.09 21.66 4.94
C PRO A 167 5.80 20.49 4.03
N THR A 168 5.18 19.46 4.58
CA THR A 168 4.81 18.25 3.86
C THR A 168 3.39 18.35 3.30
N TYR A 169 3.18 17.76 2.11
CA TYR A 169 1.91 17.82 1.39
C TYR A 169 1.48 16.44 0.88
N HIS A 170 0.17 16.24 0.85
CA HIS A 170 -0.50 15.21 0.06
C HIS A 170 -1.13 15.85 -1.16
N CYS A 171 -0.79 15.37 -2.35
CA CYS A 171 -1.39 15.80 -3.60
C CYS A 171 -2.24 14.69 -4.20
N LYS A 172 -3.52 14.98 -4.44
CA LYS A 172 -4.46 14.08 -5.13
C LYS A 172 -5.19 14.81 -6.25
N VAL A 173 -5.71 14.05 -7.21
CA VAL A 173 -6.50 14.59 -8.31
C VAL A 173 -7.76 15.27 -7.75
N SER A 174 -8.04 16.49 -8.19
CA SER A 174 -9.21 17.28 -7.83
C SER A 174 -9.70 18.05 -9.07
N GLY A 175 -10.57 17.40 -9.85
CA GLY A 175 -10.99 17.92 -11.15
C GLY A 175 -9.85 17.89 -12.17
N PRO A 176 -9.62 18.97 -12.94
CA PRO A 176 -8.62 18.98 -14.02
C PRO A 176 -7.17 19.13 -13.55
N TYR A 177 -6.92 19.25 -12.24
CA TYR A 177 -5.59 19.45 -11.66
C TYR A 177 -5.43 18.68 -10.35
N TYR A 178 -4.21 18.66 -9.82
CA TYR A 178 -3.95 18.20 -8.45
C TYR A 178 -4.30 19.27 -7.42
N SER A 179 -4.92 18.86 -6.33
CA SER A 179 -4.98 19.63 -5.08
C SER A 179 -3.94 19.08 -4.11
N CYS A 180 -3.09 19.97 -3.58
CA CYS A 180 -2.01 19.63 -2.66
C CYS A 180 -2.24 20.30 -1.30
N ASN A 181 -2.59 19.50 -0.30
CA ASN A 181 -2.91 19.98 1.04
C ASN A 181 -1.88 19.48 2.06
N GLN A 182 -1.73 20.19 3.17
CA GLN A 182 -0.74 19.89 4.20
C GLN A 182 -1.11 18.62 4.99
N LEU A 183 -0.10 17.85 5.41
CA LEU A 183 -0.30 16.65 6.23
C LEU A 183 -0.65 16.99 7.69
N LEU A 184 -0.96 15.97 8.49
CA LEU A 184 -1.21 16.11 9.93
C LEU A 184 -0.06 16.84 10.64
N ASP A 185 -0.40 17.55 11.71
CA ASP A 185 0.49 18.37 12.56
C ASP A 185 1.17 19.58 11.88
N GLU A 186 1.07 19.70 10.56
CA GLU A 186 1.50 20.89 9.82
C GLU A 186 0.61 22.10 10.12
N HIS A 187 1.21 23.29 10.05
CA HIS A 187 0.49 24.54 10.33
C HIS A 187 -0.52 24.87 9.22
N CYS A 188 -1.77 25.15 9.57
CA CYS A 188 -2.88 25.46 8.66
C CYS A 188 -3.61 26.75 9.03
N VAL A 189 -4.25 27.36 8.03
CA VAL A 189 -5.08 28.58 8.21
C VAL A 189 -6.57 28.27 8.11
N SER A 190 -6.94 27.19 7.42
CA SER A 190 -8.32 26.74 7.24
C SER A 190 -8.37 25.24 6.99
N ASP A 191 -9.55 24.64 7.20
CA ASP A 191 -9.85 23.23 6.93
C ASP A 191 -9.41 22.80 5.51
N SER A 192 -9.66 23.65 4.51
CA SER A 192 -9.31 23.38 3.11
C SER A 192 -7.80 23.25 2.84
N GLY A 193 -6.95 23.77 3.75
CA GLY A 193 -5.50 23.65 3.67
C GLY A 193 -4.95 22.30 4.12
N CYS A 194 -5.78 21.48 4.78
CA CYS A 194 -5.39 20.19 5.34
C CYS A 194 -5.82 19.02 4.46
N ALA A 195 -4.95 18.01 4.35
CA ALA A 195 -5.26 16.78 3.63
C ALA A 195 -6.37 15.97 4.32
N SER A 196 -6.48 16.13 5.65
CA SER A 196 -7.56 15.63 6.49
C SER A 196 -8.84 16.48 6.43
N PHE A 197 -8.83 17.60 5.70
CA PHE A 197 -9.91 18.59 5.70
C PHE A 197 -10.26 19.19 7.06
N LYS A 198 -9.40 19.05 8.08
CA LYS A 198 -9.62 19.62 9.41
C LYS A 198 -8.40 20.37 9.93
N CYS A 199 -8.59 21.65 10.20
CA CYS A 199 -7.65 22.55 10.85
C CYS A 199 -8.15 22.87 12.27
N HIS A 200 -7.30 22.66 13.26
CA HIS A 200 -7.66 22.97 14.65
C HIS A 200 -7.62 24.49 14.90
N GLU A 201 -8.74 25.06 15.34
CA GLU A 201 -8.93 26.53 15.38
C GLU A 201 -7.96 27.26 16.32
N SER A 202 -7.66 26.67 17.48
CA SER A 202 -6.77 27.30 18.48
C SER A 202 -5.30 27.15 18.13
N ASP A 203 -4.97 26.08 17.43
CA ASP A 203 -3.59 25.59 17.28
C ASP A 203 -3.05 25.84 15.90
N TYR A 204 -3.95 26.06 14.95
CA TYR A 204 -3.66 26.25 13.55
C TYR A 204 -2.82 25.09 13.02
N ILE A 205 -3.19 23.85 13.35
CA ILE A 205 -2.53 22.63 12.86
C ILE A 205 -3.55 21.68 12.23
N CYS A 206 -3.11 20.93 11.22
CA CYS A 206 -3.95 19.91 10.60
C CYS A 206 -4.13 18.73 11.55
N VAL A 207 -5.38 18.38 11.81
CA VAL A 207 -5.75 17.28 12.71
C VAL A 207 -6.57 16.26 11.96
N LYS A 208 -6.65 15.04 12.50
CA LYS A 208 -7.47 13.99 11.92
C LYS A 208 -8.95 14.37 12.04
N GLU A 209 -9.69 14.29 10.94
CA GLU A 209 -11.14 14.30 11.02
C GLU A 209 -11.59 12.94 11.54
N PHE A 210 -12.07 12.89 12.78
CA PHE A 210 -12.76 11.71 13.26
C PHE A 210 -14.10 11.69 12.56
N PRO A 211 -14.42 10.62 11.78
CA PRO A 211 -15.78 10.47 11.31
C PRO A 211 -16.68 10.53 12.56
N PRO A 212 -17.83 11.23 12.51
CA PRO A 212 -18.77 11.19 13.62
C PRO A 212 -18.98 9.71 13.94
N GLU A 213 -18.79 9.30 15.20
CA GLU A 213 -18.90 7.91 15.64
C GLU A 213 -20.16 7.34 14.98
N LYS A 214 -19.96 6.56 13.90
CA LYS A 214 -21.08 5.90 13.26
C LYS A 214 -21.44 4.86 14.28
N GLU A 215 -22.60 5.04 14.92
CA GLU A 215 -23.21 4.02 15.77
C GLU A 215 -22.97 2.68 15.10
N GLU A 216 -22.21 1.80 15.77
CA GLU A 216 -21.72 0.56 15.20
C GLU A 216 -22.89 -0.26 14.65
N SER A 217 -23.24 -0.07 13.38
CA SER A 217 -24.14 -0.97 12.69
C SER A 217 -23.37 -2.26 12.55
N SER A 218 -23.75 -3.25 13.35
CA SER A 218 -23.04 -4.51 13.54
C SER A 218 -22.58 -5.07 12.18
N PRO A 219 -21.29 -5.45 12.04
CA PRO A 219 -20.75 -5.86 10.75
C PRO A 219 -21.53 -7.04 10.19
N SER A 220 -22.11 -6.85 8.99
CA SER A 220 -22.74 -7.92 8.24
C SER A 220 -21.70 -8.98 7.90
N SER A 221 -21.82 -10.14 8.54
CA SER A 221 -20.89 -11.28 8.58
C SER A 221 -20.69 -12.05 7.25
N SER A 222 -20.96 -11.44 6.10
CA SER A 222 -21.05 -12.18 4.83
C SER A 222 -19.69 -12.54 4.20
N SER A 223 -18.65 -11.72 4.37
CA SER A 223 -17.37 -11.95 3.68
C SER A 223 -16.49 -13.02 4.34
N TYR A 224 -16.45 -13.09 5.67
CA TYR A 224 -15.62 -14.06 6.40
C TYR A 224 -16.05 -15.51 6.16
N THR A 225 -17.35 -15.73 5.99
CA THR A 225 -17.92 -17.06 5.70
C THR A 225 -17.41 -17.64 4.38
N ILE A 226 -17.20 -16.79 3.36
CA ILE A 226 -16.71 -17.23 2.04
C ILE A 226 -15.28 -17.76 2.13
N TYR A 227 -14.40 -17.09 2.88
CA TYR A 227 -13.01 -17.53 3.05
C TYR A 227 -12.91 -18.86 3.80
N ILE A 228 -13.76 -19.09 4.81
CA ILE A 228 -13.84 -20.38 5.51
C ILE A 228 -14.23 -21.51 4.54
N ILE A 229 -15.22 -21.27 3.67
CA ILE A 229 -15.68 -22.26 2.69
C ILE A 229 -14.57 -22.59 1.69
N ILE A 230 -13.88 -21.59 1.15
CA ILE A 230 -12.77 -21.79 0.22
C ILE A 230 -11.63 -22.59 0.88
N GLY A 231 -11.28 -22.26 2.13
CA GLY A 231 -10.27 -22.99 2.89
C GLY A 231 -10.61 -24.46 3.09
N LEU A 232 -11.87 -24.79 3.38
CA LEU A 232 -12.34 -26.17 3.53
C LEU A 232 -12.27 -26.96 2.22
N VAL A 233 -12.62 -26.35 1.08
CA VAL A 233 -12.54 -27.01 -0.24
C VAL A 233 -11.09 -27.36 -0.58
N VAL A 234 -10.14 -26.44 -0.36
CA VAL A 234 -8.72 -26.69 -0.60
C VAL A 234 -8.18 -27.82 0.28
N LEU A 235 -8.55 -27.84 1.57
CA LEU A 235 -8.15 -28.90 2.50
C LEU A 235 -8.65 -30.28 2.04
N ILE A 236 -9.91 -30.37 1.59
CA ILE A 236 -10.50 -31.62 1.08
C ILE A 236 -9.73 -32.11 -0.15
N LEU A 237 -9.39 -31.22 -1.09
CA LEU A 237 -8.61 -31.57 -2.27
C LEU A 237 -7.23 -32.12 -1.90
N ILE A 238 -6.54 -31.52 -0.93
CA ILE A 238 -5.25 -32.02 -0.42
C ILE A 238 -5.41 -33.44 0.15
N ILE A 239 -6.41 -33.67 0.99
CA ILE A 239 -6.67 -34.98 1.59
C ILE A 239 -6.97 -36.03 0.51
N LEU A 240 -7.82 -35.72 -0.47
CA LEU A 240 -8.13 -36.62 -1.59
C LEU A 240 -6.88 -36.98 -2.39
N THR A 241 -6.02 -35.99 -2.65
CA THR A 241 -4.76 -36.19 -3.36
C THR A 241 -3.83 -37.13 -2.58
N LEU A 242 -3.69 -36.92 -1.27
CA LEU A 242 -2.92 -37.80 -0.39
C LEU A 242 -3.49 -39.23 -0.37
N LEU A 243 -4.80 -39.39 -0.24
CA LEU A 243 -5.46 -40.71 -0.25
C LEU A 243 -5.26 -41.45 -1.58
N CYS A 244 -5.32 -40.74 -2.71
CA CYS A 244 -4.97 -41.30 -4.02
C CYS A 244 -3.52 -41.80 -4.04
N CYS A 245 -2.56 -40.99 -3.58
CA CYS A 245 -1.15 -41.38 -3.49
C CYS A 245 -0.93 -42.61 -2.59
N PHE A 246 -1.60 -42.69 -1.45
CA PHE A 246 -1.51 -43.85 -0.55
C PHE A 246 -2.04 -45.13 -1.20
N LYS A 247 -3.14 -45.06 -1.97
CA LYS A 247 -3.68 -46.22 -2.69
C LYS A 247 -2.75 -46.70 -3.79
N PHE A 248 -2.12 -45.81 -4.56
CA PHE A 248 -1.15 -46.18 -5.60
C PHE A 248 0.11 -46.85 -5.04
N LYS A 249 0.61 -46.38 -3.88
CA LYS A 249 1.79 -46.97 -3.21
C LYS A 249 1.51 -48.40 -2.74
N LYS A 250 0.30 -48.70 -2.27
CA LYS A 250 -0.07 -50.03 -1.76
C LYS A 250 -0.11 -51.11 -2.84
N ASN A 251 -0.41 -50.77 -4.09
CA ASN A 251 -0.50 -51.75 -5.19
C ASN A 251 0.82 -52.04 -5.90
N SER A 252 1.84 -51.18 -5.75
CA SER A 252 3.14 -51.38 -6.42
C SER A 252 4.05 -52.41 -5.71
N GLY A 253 3.66 -52.92 -4.55
CA GLY A 253 4.44 -53.89 -3.75
C GLY A 253 4.16 -55.37 -4.03
N LYS A 254 3.23 -55.73 -4.93
CA LYS A 254 2.81 -57.13 -5.15
C LYS A 254 3.32 -57.81 -6.42
N THR A 255 4.21 -57.18 -7.20
CA THR A 255 4.72 -57.76 -8.45
C THR A 255 6.23 -58.02 -8.39
N LYS A 256 6.67 -58.95 -7.53
CA LYS A 256 7.95 -59.66 -7.65
C LYS A 256 7.80 -61.09 -7.12
N ASN A 257 7.32 -61.98 -7.97
CA ASN A 257 7.74 -63.39 -8.03
C ASN A 257 7.04 -64.07 -9.21
N SER A 258 7.71 -64.07 -10.35
CA SER A 258 7.43 -64.99 -11.46
C SER A 258 8.76 -65.35 -12.12
N ASN A 259 9.36 -66.42 -11.57
CA ASN A 259 10.07 -67.49 -12.27
C ASN A 259 11.03 -67.12 -13.40
N PHE A 260 12.33 -67.09 -13.07
CA PHE A 260 13.41 -67.37 -14.03
C PHE A 260 13.73 -68.87 -13.91
N ILE A 261 13.11 -69.69 -14.77
CA ILE A 261 13.52 -71.10 -14.98
C ILE A 261 14.50 -71.08 -16.14
N SER A 262 15.77 -71.40 -15.85
CA SER A 262 16.81 -71.68 -16.82
C SER A 262 16.74 -73.17 -17.16
N SER A 263 16.38 -73.51 -18.39
CA SER A 263 16.54 -74.86 -18.95
C SER A 263 17.88 -74.98 -19.66
N VAL A 264 18.60 -76.03 -19.28
CA VAL A 264 19.73 -76.66 -19.98
C VAL A 264 19.28 -77.20 -21.33
#